data_AF-A0AAV1K5V1-F1
#
_entry.id   AF-A0AAV1K5V1-F1
#
_cell.length_a   1.000
_cell.length_b   1.000
_cell.length_c   1.000
_cell.angle_alpha   90.00
_cell.angle_beta   90.00
_cell.angle_gamma   90.00
#
_symmetry.space_group_name_H-M   'P 1'
#
loop_
_entity.id
_entity.type
_entity.pdbx_description
1 polymer ?
#
loop_
_entity_poly.entity_id
_entity_poly.type
_entity_poly.pdbx_seq_one_letter_code
_entity_poly.pdbx_strand_id
1 'polypeptide(L)' 'MNKCDCCEKLITKRRPGLECSKCEKIVHASQACTNLSTKQIAALRNADSLEWTCKECQRYTSIRRSYIIPEEEE' A
#
# COMPACT_ATOMS: atom_id res chain seq x y z
N MET A 1 -2.70 -3.52 20.95
CA MET A 1 -1.55 -3.53 20.01
C MET A 1 -1.99 -4.22 18.74
N ASN A 2 -1.88 -3.55 17.60
CA ASN A 2 -2.37 -4.10 16.34
C ASN A 2 -1.42 -5.19 15.85
N LYS A 3 -1.97 -6.25 15.26
CA LYS A 3 -1.20 -7.32 14.60
C LYS A 3 -1.18 -7.04 13.10
N CYS A 4 -0.12 -7.50 12.44
CA CYS A 4 -0.02 -7.47 10.99
C CYS A 4 -0.84 -8.62 10.41
N ASP A 5 -1.86 -8.31 9.61
CA ASP A 5 -2.73 -9.30 8.96
C ASP A 5 -2.06 -10.04 7.78
N CYS A 6 -0.74 -9.86 7.59
CA CYS A 6 0.05 -10.57 6.59
C CYS A 6 1.05 -11.56 7.21
N CYS A 7 1.71 -11.19 8.32
CA CYS A 7 2.72 -12.06 8.96
C CYS A 7 2.43 -12.36 10.43
N GLU A 8 1.27 -11.93 10.93
CA GLU A 8 0.75 -12.16 12.29
C GLU A 8 1.60 -11.59 13.44
N LYS A 9 2.71 -10.92 13.12
CA LYS A 9 3.59 -10.24 14.08
C LYS A 9 3.01 -8.90 14.51
N LEU A 10 3.40 -8.45 15.70
CA LEU A 10 2.95 -7.18 16.27
C LEU A 10 3.46 -5.97 15.46
N ILE A 11 2.59 -4.97 15.32
CA ILE A 11 2.95 -3.62 14.86
C ILE A 11 3.58 -2.87 16.05
N THR A 12 4.71 -2.23 15.83
CA THR A 12 5.45 -1.51 16.89
C THR A 12 5.99 -0.19 16.36
N LYS A 13 6.44 0.72 17.25
CA LYS A 13 7.09 1.97 16.82
C LYS A 13 8.30 1.76 15.90
N ARG A 14 9.04 0.66 16.07
CA ARG A 14 10.20 0.29 15.23
C ARG A 14 9.79 -0.39 13.92
N ARG A 15 8.57 -0.94 13.86
CA ARG A 15 8.01 -1.65 12.70
C ARG A 15 6.57 -1.15 12.49
N PRO A 16 6.41 0.05 11.91
CA PRO A 16 5.10 0.67 11.75
C PRO A 16 4.22 -0.12 10.79
N GLY A 17 2.92 0.15 10.86
CA GLY A 17 1.90 -0.45 9.99
C GLY A 17 1.38 0.54 8.95
N LEU A 18 0.78 0.00 7.89
CA LEU A 18 -0.12 0.69 6.97
C LEU A 18 -1.52 0.11 7.13
N GLU A 19 -2.52 0.97 7.10
CA GLU A 19 -3.93 0.63 7.17
C GLU A 19 -4.58 0.84 5.81
N CYS A 20 -5.35 -0.15 5.36
CA CYS A 20 -6.04 -0.10 4.07
C CYS A 20 -7.24 0.85 4.14
N SER A 21 -7.31 1.86 3.26
CA SER A 21 -8.42 2.83 3.20
C SER A 21 -9.78 2.25 2.82
N LYS A 22 -9.86 0.95 2.49
CA LYS A 22 -11.10 0.28 2.05
C LYS A 22 -11.62 -0.80 2.99
N CYS A 23 -10.72 -1.52 3.66
CA CYS A 23 -11.10 -2.67 4.50
C CYS A 23 -10.45 -2.64 5.88
N GLU A 24 -9.76 -1.55 6.23
CA GLU A 24 -9.14 -1.33 7.55
C GLU A 24 -8.09 -2.38 7.95
N LYS A 25 -7.68 -3.25 6.99
CA LYS A 25 -6.63 -4.24 7.17
C LYS A 25 -5.30 -3.55 7.50
N ILE A 26 -4.60 -4.03 8.52
CA ILE A 26 -3.34 -3.47 8.99
C ILE A 26 -2.20 -4.43 8.66
N VAL A 27 -1.19 -3.94 7.94
CA VAL A 27 0.02 -4.73 7.62
C VAL A 27 1.28 -3.93 7.93
N HIS A 28 2.43 -4.59 8.09
CA HIS A 28 3.69 -3.85 8.26
C HIS A 28 4.00 -2.99 7.03
N ALA A 29 4.45 -1.76 7.27
CA ALA A 29 5.01 -0.85 6.26
C ALA A 29 6.37 -1.38 5.76
N SER A 30 6.33 -2.49 5.03
CA SER A 30 7.49 -3.20 4.53
C SER A 30 7.18 -3.85 3.18
N GLN A 31 8.21 -4.02 2.36
CA GLN A 31 8.08 -4.65 1.05
C GLN A 31 7.50 -6.06 1.16
N ALA A 32 7.89 -6.85 2.16
CA ALA A 32 7.39 -8.20 2.36
C ALA A 32 5.87 -8.28 2.62
N CYS A 33 5.27 -7.28 3.28
CA CYS A 33 3.85 -7.30 3.62
C CYS A 33 2.96 -6.49 2.67
N THR A 34 3.54 -5.55 1.92
CA THR A 34 2.77 -4.59 1.09
C THR A 34 3.13 -4.63 -0.40
N ASN A 35 4.26 -5.26 -0.76
CA ASN A 35 4.92 -5.15 -2.06
C ASN A 35 5.31 -3.72 -2.47
N LEU A 36 5.30 -2.77 -1.54
CA LEU A 36 5.78 -1.42 -1.80
C LEU A 36 7.29 -1.34 -1.60
N SER A 37 7.95 -0.61 -2.48
CA SER A 37 9.35 -0.23 -2.31
C SER A 37 9.54 0.71 -1.11
N THR A 38 10.75 0.78 -0.57
CA THR A 38 11.11 1.72 0.50
C THR A 38 10.79 3.17 0.13
N LYS A 39 10.96 3.55 -1.15
CA LYS A 39 10.63 4.90 -1.64
C LYS A 39 9.13 5.18 -1.59
N GLN A 40 8.30 4.22 -2.00
CA GLN A 40 6.84 4.36 -1.94
C GLN A 40 6.33 4.42 -0.49
N ILE A 41 6.91 3.61 0.40
CA ILE A 41 6.59 3.65 1.83
C ILE A 41 6.97 5.01 2.43
N ALA A 42 8.14 5.55 2.08
CA ALA A 42 8.55 6.88 2.53
C ALA A 42 7.63 7.98 2.00
N ALA A 43 7.18 7.89 0.74
CA ALA A 43 6.23 8.83 0.17
C ALA A 43 4.88 8.81 0.92
N LEU A 44 4.31 7.62 1.18
CA LEU A 44 3.09 7.47 1.97
C LEU A 44 3.22 8.04 3.38
N ARG A 45 4.40 7.90 4.00
CA ARG A 45 4.65 8.44 5.34
C ARG A 45 4.69 9.97 5.38
N ASN A 46 5.12 10.62 4.31
CA ASN A 46 5.38 12.06 4.27
C ASN A 46 4.28 12.86 3.58
N ALA A 47 3.34 12.21 2.88
CA ALA A 47 2.28 12.87 2.13
C ALA A 47 0.90 12.44 2.66
N ASP A 48 0.25 13.34 3.39
CA ASP A 48 -1.07 13.10 4.00
C ASP A 48 -2.19 12.89 2.97
N SER A 49 -1.97 13.31 1.71
CA SER A 49 -2.93 13.14 0.62
C SER A 49 -2.87 11.76 -0.04
N LEU A 50 -1.89 10.91 0.32
CA LEU A 50 -1.74 9.58 -0.27
C LEU A 50 -2.35 8.52 0.63
N GLU A 51 -3.32 7.80 0.09
CA GLU A 51 -3.90 6.63 0.75
C GLU A 51 -3.26 5.33 0.26
N TRP A 52 -3.21 4.32 1.13
CA TRP A 52 -2.82 2.97 0.76
C TRP A 52 -4.04 2.05 0.68
N THR A 53 -4.12 1.29 -0.41
CA THR A 53 -5.14 0.24 -0.59
C THR A 53 -4.44 -1.11 -0.74
N CYS A 54 -4.91 -2.12 0.01
CA CYS A 54 -4.32 -3.45 -0.02
C CYS A 54 -4.59 -4.16 -1.36
N LYS A 55 -3.79 -5.19 -1.67
CA LYS A 55 -3.86 -5.94 -2.93
C LYS A 55 -5.25 -6.55 -3.20
N GLU A 56 -5.93 -7.02 -2.17
CA GLU A 56 -7.29 -7.58 -2.32
C GLU A 56 -8.26 -6.49 -2.76
N CYS A 57 -8.28 -5.34 -2.08
CA CYS A 57 -9.14 -4.22 -2.46
C CYS A 57 -8.77 -3.65 -3.83
N GLN A 58 -7.49 -3.61 -4.20
CA GLN A 58 -7.06 -3.18 -5.54
C GLN A 58 -7.61 -4.04 -6.68
N ARG A 59 -7.83 -5.35 -6.45
CA ARG A 59 -8.43 -6.23 -7.46
C ARG A 59 -9.90 -5.91 -7.72
N TYR A 60 -10.62 -5.42 -6.72
CA TYR A 60 -12.03 -5.06 -6.83
C TYR A 60 -12.26 -3.63 -7.32
N THR A 61 -11.22 -2.80 -7.33
CA THR A 61 -11.30 -1.45 -7.90
C THR A 61 -10.96 -1.49 -9.38
N SER A 62 -11.80 -0.87 -10.22
CA SER A 62 -11.44 -0.57 -11.61
C SER A 62 -10.30 0.44 -11.60
N ILE A 63 -9.05 -0.04 -11.70
CA ILE A 63 -7.88 0.83 -11.71
C ILE A 63 -7.88 1.57 -13.05
N ARG A 64 -8.43 2.78 -13.07
CA ARG A 64 -8.18 3.73 -14.17
C ARG A 64 -6.69 4.07 -14.13
N ARG A 65 -5.93 3.48 -15.05
CA ARG A 65 -4.51 3.81 -15.21
C ARG A 65 -4.42 5.27 -15.62
N SER A 66 -3.74 6.07 -14.80
CA SER A 66 -3.49 7.49 -15.11
C SER A 66 -2.27 7.67 -16.03
N TYR A 67 -1.61 6.57 -16.40
CA TYR A 67 -0.47 6.54 -17.31
C TYR A 67 -0.97 6.14 -18.70
N ILE A 68 -0.76 7.02 -19.67
CA ILE A 68 -1.13 6.84 -21.08
C ILE A 68 0.16 6.51 -21.84
N ILE A 69 0.13 5.44 -22.64
CA ILE A 69 1.17 5.14 -23.62
C ILE A 69 0.56 5.52 -24.98
N PRO A 70 1.07 6.55 -25.67
CA PRO A 70 0.67 6.82 -27.05
C PRO A 70 0.99 5.61 -27.93
N GLU A 71 0.08 5.25 -28.85
CA GLU A 71 0.42 4.31 -29.92
C GLU A 71 1.45 5.01 -30.83
N GLU A 72 2.55 4.33 -31.17
CA GLU A 72 3.49 4.85 -32.17
C GLU A 72 2.73 4.95 -33.50
N GLU A 73 2.63 6.15 -34.08
CA GLU A 73 2.15 6.33 -35.44
C GLU A 73 3.15 5.63 -36.38
N GLU A 74 2.70 4.56 -37.06
CA GLU A 74 3.44 3.92 -38.17
C GLU A 74 3.66 4.87 -39.35
#